data_AF-A0A7V2U8B1-F1
#
_entry.id   AF-A0A7V2U8B1-F1
#
_cell.length_a   1.000
_cell.length_b   1.000
_cell.length_c   1.000
_cell.angle_alpha   90.00
_cell.angle_beta   90.00
_cell.angle_gamma   90.00
#
_symmetry.space_group_name_H-M   'P 1'
#
loop_
_entity.id
_entity.type
_entity.pdbx_description
1 polymer ?
#
loop_
_entity_poly.entity_id
_entity_poly.type
_entity_poly.pdbx_seq_one_letter_code
_entity_poly.pdbx_strand_id
1 'polypeptide(L)'
;MGKPERIYLAGPMTGYPGHNFDAFHRAAQRLKAAGWDVVNPAENFGGRTDLPRADYMRADVAALVECDAIALLPGWQESRGAKAEYLLAREMGLKTIDVATLAPLIGAPDARVELTGVCDGSPPSSEGTTESILDEAKGLTAGSRQADYGHPRDDFARTAAMWNGILAAKLREGAAITATDVPLCLIAVKLARQAHRHKRDNLVDIAGYARTAAMVAGEE
;
A
#
# COMPACT_ATOMS: atom_id res chain seq x y z
N MET A 1 -1.42 -2.70 51.21
CA MET A 1 -1.79 -3.29 49.91
C MET A 1 -1.43 -2.28 48.84
N GLY A 2 -0.68 -2.66 47.81
CA GLY A 2 -0.38 -1.74 46.69
C GLY A 2 -1.67 -1.29 46.00
N LYS A 3 -1.67 -0.09 45.42
CA LYS A 3 -2.79 0.39 44.59
C LYS A 3 -2.99 -0.60 43.43
N PRO A 4 -4.23 -1.01 43.11
CA PRO A 4 -4.48 -1.87 41.95
C PRO A 4 -3.97 -1.19 40.67
N GLU A 5 -3.34 -1.96 39.79
CA GLU A 5 -2.91 -1.47 38.48
C GLU A 5 -4.16 -1.09 37.65
N ARG A 6 -4.05 0.01 36.91
CA ARG A 6 -5.17 0.59 36.18
C ARG A 6 -5.13 0.16 34.72
N ILE A 7 -6.27 -0.28 34.18
CA ILE A 7 -6.37 -0.80 32.81
C ILE A 7 -7.47 -0.12 32.02
N TYR A 8 -7.12 0.36 30.83
CA TYR A 8 -8.06 0.99 29.90
C TYR A 8 -8.64 -0.03 28.92
N LEU A 9 -9.96 -0.08 28.77
CA LEU A 9 -10.63 -0.92 27.77
C LEU A 9 -10.69 -0.21 26.41
N ALA A 10 -10.24 -0.89 25.36
CA ALA A 10 -10.30 -0.41 23.98
C ALA A 10 -10.94 -1.45 23.04
N GLY A 11 -11.72 -0.97 22.07
CA GLY A 11 -12.45 -1.84 21.15
C GLY A 11 -13.31 -1.12 20.13
N PRO A 12 -14.02 -1.86 19.25
CA PRO A 12 -14.95 -1.27 18.31
C PRO A 12 -16.24 -0.79 19.03
N MET A 13 -16.72 0.41 18.68
CA MET A 13 -18.00 0.97 19.16
C MET A 13 -18.87 1.48 18.01
N THR A 14 -18.35 2.35 17.16
CA THR A 14 -19.09 2.93 16.02
C THR A 14 -19.52 1.84 15.03
N GLY A 15 -20.80 1.84 14.64
CA GLY A 15 -21.37 0.87 13.69
C GLY A 15 -21.84 -0.45 14.31
N TYR A 16 -21.63 -0.65 15.62
CA TYR A 16 -22.12 -1.82 16.34
C TYR A 16 -23.48 -1.55 16.99
N PRO A 17 -24.37 -2.56 17.09
CA PRO A 17 -25.60 -2.45 17.88
C PRO A 17 -25.30 -2.00 19.31
N GLY A 18 -26.04 -1.00 19.80
CA GLY A 18 -25.85 -0.45 21.15
C GLY A 18 -24.44 0.07 21.42
N HIS A 19 -23.71 0.49 20.39
CA HIS A 19 -22.32 0.97 20.47
C HIS A 19 -21.37 -0.03 21.14
N ASN A 20 -21.70 -1.33 21.09
CA ASN A 20 -20.95 -2.41 21.71
C ASN A 20 -20.81 -2.32 23.24
N PHE A 21 -21.63 -1.49 23.93
CA PHE A 21 -21.52 -1.24 25.37
C PHE A 21 -21.59 -2.54 26.20
N ASP A 22 -22.45 -3.48 25.82
CA ASP A 22 -22.55 -4.78 26.51
C ASP A 22 -21.22 -5.54 26.53
N ALA A 23 -20.43 -5.50 25.44
CA ALA A 23 -19.13 -6.16 25.40
C ALA A 23 -18.12 -5.46 26.32
N PHE A 24 -18.13 -4.13 26.34
CA PHE A 24 -17.31 -3.32 27.24
C PHE A 24 -17.64 -3.60 28.71
N HIS A 25 -18.91 -3.58 29.10
CA HIS A 25 -19.32 -3.85 30.48
C HIS A 25 -18.99 -5.28 30.93
N ARG A 26 -19.20 -6.29 30.06
CA ARG A 26 -18.79 -7.68 30.37
C ARG A 26 -17.28 -7.80 30.54
N ALA A 27 -16.50 -7.14 29.68
CA ALA A 27 -15.05 -7.12 29.79
C ALA A 27 -14.58 -6.43 31.09
N ALA A 28 -15.21 -5.31 31.44
CA ALA A 28 -14.91 -4.59 32.67
C ALA A 28 -15.16 -5.45 33.91
N GLN A 29 -16.27 -6.20 33.95
CA GLN A 29 -16.54 -7.13 35.04
C GLN A 29 -15.47 -8.22 35.17
N ARG A 30 -15.05 -8.81 34.04
CA ARG A 30 -14.01 -9.86 34.02
C ARG A 30 -12.65 -9.34 34.48
N LEU A 31 -12.26 -8.14 34.06
CA LEU A 31 -11.00 -7.50 34.46
C LEU A 31 -11.03 -7.07 35.94
N LYS A 32 -12.16 -6.52 36.42
CA LYS A 32 -12.36 -6.21 37.85
C LYS A 32 -12.24 -7.48 38.71
N ALA A 33 -12.84 -8.59 38.27
CA ALA A 33 -12.72 -9.89 38.95
C ALA A 33 -11.28 -10.44 38.94
N ALA A 34 -10.46 -10.06 37.95
CA ALA A 34 -9.05 -10.38 37.88
C ALA A 34 -8.14 -9.41 38.66
N GLY A 35 -8.72 -8.41 39.35
CA GLY A 35 -8.00 -7.51 40.27
C GLY A 35 -7.58 -6.16 39.70
N TRP A 36 -8.01 -5.81 38.48
CA TRP A 36 -7.68 -4.53 37.84
C TRP A 36 -8.61 -3.39 38.28
N ASP A 37 -8.06 -2.17 38.35
CA ASP A 37 -8.86 -0.94 38.36
C ASP A 37 -9.21 -0.56 36.92
N VAL A 38 -10.44 -0.82 36.49
CA VAL A 38 -10.83 -0.73 35.08
C VAL A 38 -11.39 0.64 34.72
N VAL A 39 -10.79 1.24 33.70
CA VAL A 39 -11.32 2.41 33.00
C VAL A 39 -12.08 1.94 31.76
N ASN A 40 -13.37 2.26 31.70
CA ASN A 40 -14.27 1.81 30.65
C ASN A 40 -14.85 3.02 29.87
N PRO A 41 -14.43 3.26 28.61
CA PRO A 41 -14.93 4.40 27.83
C PRO A 41 -16.44 4.33 27.54
N ALA A 42 -17.09 3.16 27.64
CA ALA A 42 -18.55 3.07 27.51
C ALA A 42 -19.29 3.82 28.65
N GLU A 43 -18.62 4.11 29.76
CA GLU A 43 -19.17 4.87 30.89
C GLU A 43 -18.91 6.39 30.76
N ASN A 44 -18.08 6.81 29.79
CA ASN A 44 -17.79 8.22 29.55
C ASN A 44 -19.04 8.99 29.12
N PHE A 45 -19.15 10.24 29.58
CA PHE A 45 -20.28 11.14 29.29
C PHE A 45 -21.68 10.55 29.57
N GLY A 46 -21.78 9.56 30.47
CA GLY A 46 -23.04 8.87 30.75
C GLY A 46 -23.55 8.03 29.58
N GLY A 47 -22.66 7.53 28.72
CA GLY A 47 -23.01 6.72 27.54
C GLY A 47 -23.60 7.54 26.38
N ARG A 48 -23.47 8.88 26.43
CA ARG A 48 -23.84 9.75 25.30
C ARG A 48 -23.06 9.35 24.05
N THR A 49 -23.71 9.45 22.89
CA THR A 49 -23.13 9.11 21.58
C THR A 49 -23.27 10.24 20.54
N ASP A 50 -23.67 11.42 21.00
CA ASP A 50 -24.03 12.59 20.18
C ASP A 50 -22.96 13.69 20.16
N LEU A 51 -21.84 13.53 20.87
CA LEU A 51 -20.75 14.51 20.86
C LEU A 51 -19.87 14.37 19.61
N PRO A 52 -19.15 15.44 19.21
CA PRO A 52 -18.09 15.33 18.22
C PRO A 52 -17.05 14.26 18.59
N ARG A 53 -16.60 13.49 17.60
CA ARG A 53 -15.59 12.44 17.80
C ARG A 53 -14.34 12.92 18.55
N ALA A 54 -13.92 14.16 18.32
CA ALA A 54 -12.74 14.73 18.96
C ALA A 54 -12.91 14.86 20.49
N ASP A 55 -14.12 15.06 20.99
CA ASP A 55 -14.37 15.20 22.42
C ASP A 55 -14.29 13.85 23.14
N TYR A 56 -14.82 12.78 22.52
CA TYR A 56 -14.59 11.40 22.99
C TYR A 56 -13.10 11.08 22.99
N MET A 57 -12.41 11.32 21.86
CA MET A 57 -10.98 11.04 21.74
C MET A 57 -10.13 11.77 22.79
N ARG A 58 -10.44 13.02 23.13
CA ARG A 58 -9.73 13.74 24.20
C ARG A 58 -9.92 13.08 25.56
N ALA A 59 -11.15 12.72 25.89
CA ALA A 59 -11.46 12.05 27.17
C ALA A 59 -10.80 10.66 27.24
N ASP A 60 -10.89 9.88 26.16
CA ASP A 60 -10.34 8.54 26.04
C ASP A 60 -8.81 8.56 26.18
N VAL A 61 -8.13 9.47 25.48
CA VAL A 61 -6.67 9.64 25.60
C VAL A 61 -6.27 10.09 27.00
N ALA A 62 -6.98 11.07 27.58
CA ALA A 62 -6.68 11.53 28.94
C ALA A 62 -6.83 10.40 29.98
N ALA A 63 -7.82 9.52 29.80
CA ALA A 63 -8.04 8.40 30.68
C ALA A 63 -7.00 7.27 30.47
N LEU A 64 -6.62 7.02 29.20
CA LEU A 64 -5.61 6.03 28.82
C LEU A 64 -4.22 6.36 29.38
N VAL A 65 -3.82 7.64 29.33
CA VAL A 65 -2.48 8.10 29.79
C VAL A 65 -2.27 7.83 31.29
N GLU A 66 -3.35 7.76 32.07
CA GLU A 66 -3.31 7.48 33.51
C GLU A 66 -3.36 5.97 33.85
N CYS A 67 -3.23 5.09 32.85
CA CYS A 67 -3.31 3.64 33.01
C CYS A 67 -1.94 2.94 32.87
N ASP A 68 -1.82 1.77 33.50
CA ASP A 68 -0.64 0.89 33.44
C ASP A 68 -0.74 -0.14 32.30
N ALA A 69 -1.96 -0.37 31.80
CA ALA A 69 -2.26 -1.36 30.78
C ALA A 69 -3.42 -0.92 29.86
N ILE A 70 -3.47 -1.51 28.67
CA ILE A 70 -4.60 -1.47 27.75
C ILE A 70 -5.14 -2.89 27.54
N ALA A 71 -6.46 -3.06 27.63
CA ALA A 71 -7.17 -4.30 27.38
C ALA A 71 -7.96 -4.20 26.07
N LEU A 72 -7.65 -5.06 25.12
CA LEU A 72 -8.19 -5.01 23.76
C LEU A 72 -9.31 -6.02 23.56
N LEU A 73 -10.48 -5.53 23.16
CA LEU A 73 -11.63 -6.34 22.77
C LEU A 73 -11.44 -7.00 21.40
N PRO A 74 -12.09 -8.15 21.12
CA PRO A 74 -12.09 -8.74 19.78
C PRO A 74 -12.51 -7.74 18.69
N GLY A 75 -11.76 -7.73 17.58
CA GLY A 75 -12.01 -6.82 16.45
C GLY A 75 -11.45 -5.40 16.64
N TRP A 76 -10.64 -5.15 17.67
CA TRP A 76 -9.99 -3.84 17.88
C TRP A 76 -9.15 -3.38 16.68
N GLN A 77 -8.60 -4.31 15.89
CA GLN A 77 -7.80 -4.05 14.69
C GLN A 77 -8.58 -3.30 13.60
N GLU A 78 -9.91 -3.48 13.57
CA GLU A 78 -10.79 -2.82 12.60
C GLU A 78 -11.31 -1.48 13.12
N SER A 79 -11.15 -1.21 14.43
CA SER A 79 -11.58 0.05 15.05
C SER A 79 -10.51 1.12 14.89
N ARG A 80 -10.81 2.18 14.13
CA ARG A 80 -9.91 3.32 13.98
C ARG A 80 -9.57 3.98 15.34
N GLY A 81 -10.52 4.00 16.27
CA GLY A 81 -10.29 4.51 17.64
C GLY A 81 -9.37 3.59 18.44
N ALA A 82 -9.71 2.30 18.53
CA ALA A 82 -8.94 1.34 19.32
C ALA A 82 -7.51 1.15 18.79
N LYS A 83 -7.30 1.24 17.47
CA LYS A 83 -5.94 1.26 16.89
C LYS A 83 -5.13 2.47 17.35
N ALA A 84 -5.73 3.66 17.41
CA ALA A 84 -5.04 4.85 17.88
C ALA A 84 -4.66 4.72 19.36
N GLU A 85 -5.59 4.25 20.20
CA GLU A 85 -5.36 3.99 21.63
C GLU A 85 -4.27 2.93 21.83
N TYR A 86 -4.29 1.84 21.08
CA TYR A 86 -3.26 0.81 21.10
C TYR A 86 -1.87 1.35 20.73
N LEU A 87 -1.77 2.17 19.69
CA LEU A 87 -0.50 2.77 19.28
C LEU A 87 0.04 3.73 20.36
N LEU A 88 -0.82 4.55 20.97
CA LEU A 88 -0.45 5.42 22.09
C LEU A 88 -0.01 4.60 23.31
N ALA A 89 -0.74 3.54 23.66
CA ALA A 89 -0.38 2.65 24.75
C ALA A 89 0.98 1.98 24.51
N ARG A 90 1.26 1.52 23.28
CA ARG A 90 2.57 0.97 22.90
C ARG A 90 3.69 1.98 23.01
N GLU A 91 3.48 3.20 22.52
CA GLU A 91 4.46 4.28 22.59
C GLU A 91 4.79 4.63 24.05
N MET A 92 3.78 4.63 24.92
CA MET A 92 3.93 4.87 26.36
C MET A 92 4.43 3.64 27.14
N GLY A 93 4.60 2.49 26.49
CA GLY A 93 5.10 1.26 27.13
C GLY A 93 4.10 0.53 28.03
N LEU A 94 2.79 0.76 27.86
CA LEU A 94 1.74 0.08 28.62
C LEU A 94 1.68 -1.41 28.28
N LYS A 95 1.30 -2.22 29.28
CA LYS A 95 1.03 -3.66 29.06
C LYS A 95 -0.18 -3.80 28.14
N THR A 96 -0.10 -4.67 27.14
CA THR A 96 -1.23 -4.99 26.27
C THR A 96 -1.84 -6.32 26.68
N ILE A 97 -3.13 -6.33 27.01
CA ILE A 97 -3.88 -7.51 27.47
C ILE A 97 -4.97 -7.86 26.45
N ASP A 98 -5.12 -9.12 26.09
CA ASP A 98 -6.24 -9.62 25.30
C ASP A 98 -7.44 -9.87 26.23
N VAL A 99 -8.58 -9.22 25.98
CA VAL A 99 -9.77 -9.38 26.83
C VAL A 99 -10.35 -10.81 26.78
N ALA A 100 -10.23 -11.52 25.65
CA ALA A 100 -10.74 -12.88 25.55
C ALA A 100 -9.99 -13.83 26.50
N THR A 101 -8.67 -13.72 26.58
CA THR A 101 -7.82 -14.61 27.39
C THR A 101 -7.42 -14.07 28.76
N LEU A 102 -7.55 -12.74 28.96
CA LEU A 102 -7.01 -12.00 30.11
C LEU A 102 -5.48 -12.13 30.28
N ALA A 103 -4.79 -12.54 29.21
CA ALA A 103 -3.35 -12.70 29.19
C ALA A 103 -2.67 -11.58 28.37
N PRO A 104 -1.36 -11.37 28.54
CA PRO A 104 -0.60 -10.47 27.68
C PRO A 104 -0.72 -10.85 26.19
N LEU A 105 -0.90 -9.85 25.34
CA LEU A 105 -0.95 -10.04 23.90
C LEU A 105 0.48 -10.27 23.37
N ILE A 106 0.82 -11.53 23.06
CA ILE A 106 2.12 -11.92 22.50
C ILE A 106 2.11 -11.68 20.98
N GLY A 107 3.13 -11.03 20.44
CA GLY A 107 3.22 -10.76 19.00
C GLY A 107 2.23 -9.70 18.52
N ALA A 108 2.06 -8.64 19.31
CA ALA A 108 1.09 -7.59 19.03
C ALA A 108 1.31 -7.00 17.62
N PRO A 109 0.26 -6.93 16.77
CA PRO A 109 0.44 -6.60 15.35
C PRO A 109 0.87 -5.15 15.15
N ASP A 110 1.54 -4.88 14.04
CA ASP A 110 1.76 -3.52 13.58
C ASP A 110 0.41 -2.94 13.15
N ALA A 111 -0.04 -1.92 13.89
CA ALA A 111 -1.27 -1.20 13.58
C ALA A 111 -0.95 0.06 12.79
N ARG A 112 -1.80 0.37 11.81
CA ARG A 112 -1.80 1.65 11.10
C ARG A 112 -3.13 2.35 11.30
N VAL A 113 -3.06 3.64 11.61
CA VAL A 113 -4.22 4.52 11.75
C VAL A 113 -4.06 5.71 10.83
N GLU A 114 -5.09 5.98 10.03
CA GLU A 114 -5.19 7.20 9.26
C GLU A 114 -5.66 8.33 10.17
N LEU A 115 -4.81 9.35 10.34
CA LEU A 115 -5.13 10.53 11.13
C LEU A 115 -5.79 11.59 10.24
N THR A 116 -7.00 12.02 10.62
CA THR A 116 -7.73 13.04 9.88
C THR A 116 -7.03 14.39 10.02
N GLY A 117 -6.75 15.05 8.89
CA GLY A 117 -6.14 16.39 8.87
C GLY A 117 -4.62 16.41 9.09
N VAL A 118 -3.97 15.25 9.14
CA VAL A 118 -2.51 15.16 9.07
C VAL A 118 -2.12 14.96 7.62
N CYS A 119 -1.49 15.97 7.02
CA CYS A 119 -0.76 15.78 5.78
C CYS A 119 0.45 14.91 6.13
N ASP A 120 0.50 13.69 5.62
CA ASP A 120 1.60 12.74 5.80
C ASP A 120 2.91 13.17 5.12
N GLY A 121 2.96 14.40 4.59
CA GLY A 121 4.04 14.88 3.73
C GLY A 121 4.04 14.21 2.36
N SER A 122 3.12 13.27 2.10
CA SER A 122 2.82 12.86 0.74
C SER A 122 2.16 14.06 0.06
N PRO A 123 2.52 14.33 -1.21
CA PRO A 123 1.80 15.34 -1.97
C PRO A 123 0.30 15.00 -1.89
N PRO A 124 -0.58 16.01 -1.78
CA PRO A 124 -2.02 15.77 -1.71
C PRO A 124 -2.37 14.83 -2.86
N SER A 125 -3.12 13.78 -2.55
CA SER A 125 -3.82 12.98 -3.54
C SER A 125 -4.78 13.92 -4.25
N SER A 126 -4.25 14.68 -5.21
CA SER A 126 -5.06 15.58 -6.01
C SER A 126 -5.96 14.68 -6.83
N GLU A 127 -7.27 14.84 -6.64
CA GLU A 127 -8.20 14.69 -7.74
C GLU A 127 -7.59 15.42 -8.94
N GLY A 128 -7.12 14.64 -9.92
CA GLY A 128 -6.39 15.13 -11.08
C GLY A 128 -4.85 15.14 -10.98
N THR A 129 -4.19 14.29 -10.18
CA THR A 129 -2.73 14.09 -10.32
C THR A 129 -2.45 13.53 -11.71
N THR A 130 -1.86 14.36 -12.57
CA THR A 130 -1.13 13.84 -13.72
C THR A 130 0.00 12.98 -13.15
N GLU A 131 -0.05 11.67 -13.39
CA GLU A 131 0.99 10.73 -13.00
C GLU A 131 2.36 11.29 -13.43
N SER A 132 3.38 11.20 -12.57
CA SER A 132 4.71 11.63 -13.00
C SER A 132 5.18 10.72 -14.14
N ILE A 133 6.02 11.25 -15.04
CA ILE A 133 6.58 10.44 -16.14
C ILE A 133 7.22 9.14 -15.61
N LEU A 134 7.84 9.21 -14.42
CA LEU A 134 8.48 8.06 -13.79
C LEU A 134 7.46 7.04 -13.27
N ASP A 135 6.34 7.48 -12.70
CA ASP A 135 5.31 6.59 -12.17
C ASP A 135 4.59 5.87 -13.32
N GLU A 136 4.25 6.59 -14.39
CA GLU A 136 3.68 6.01 -15.61
C GLU A 136 4.64 4.97 -16.21
N ALA A 137 5.93 5.31 -16.31
CA ALA A 137 6.96 4.41 -16.83
C ALA A 137 7.08 3.14 -15.98
N LYS A 138 7.04 3.25 -14.64
CA LYS A 138 7.06 2.08 -13.75
C LYS A 138 5.82 1.22 -13.95
N GLY A 139 4.62 1.80 -14.03
CA GLY A 139 3.39 1.06 -14.29
C GLY A 139 3.45 0.28 -15.61
N LEU A 140 3.88 0.94 -16.68
CA LEU A 140 4.00 0.33 -18.01
C LEU A 140 5.08 -0.76 -18.07
N THR A 141 6.20 -0.60 -17.37
CA THR A 141 7.34 -1.53 -17.44
C THR A 141 7.28 -2.68 -16.45
N ALA A 142 6.60 -2.51 -15.31
CA ALA A 142 6.42 -3.56 -14.31
C ALA A 142 5.19 -4.45 -14.55
N GLY A 143 4.20 -3.95 -15.31
CA GLY A 143 2.92 -4.63 -15.54
C GLY A 143 2.80 -5.33 -16.90
N SER A 144 1.82 -4.90 -17.69
CA SER A 144 1.35 -5.55 -18.92
C SER A 144 2.43 -5.82 -19.96
N ARG A 145 3.47 -4.97 -20.06
CA ARG A 145 4.55 -5.16 -21.04
C ARG A 145 5.42 -6.38 -20.75
N GLN A 146 5.62 -6.73 -19.48
CA GLN A 146 6.37 -7.94 -19.12
C GLN A 146 5.57 -9.21 -19.46
N ALA A 147 4.24 -9.17 -19.37
CA ALA A 147 3.35 -10.25 -19.81
C ALA A 147 3.25 -10.37 -21.35
N ASP A 148 3.56 -9.30 -22.08
CA ASP A 148 3.43 -9.24 -23.54
C ASP A 148 4.72 -9.57 -24.30
N TYR A 149 5.88 -9.19 -23.76
CA TYR A 149 7.18 -9.33 -24.43
C TYR A 149 8.14 -10.26 -23.69
N GLY A 150 7.76 -10.74 -22.50
CA GLY A 150 8.64 -11.46 -21.58
C GLY A 150 9.55 -10.52 -20.80
N HIS A 151 10.53 -11.09 -20.11
CA HIS A 151 11.53 -10.29 -19.40
C HIS A 151 12.37 -9.49 -20.43
N PRO A 152 12.66 -8.19 -20.20
CA PRO A 152 13.39 -7.35 -21.17
C PRO A 152 14.72 -7.95 -21.65
N ARG A 153 15.40 -8.71 -20.78
CA ARG A 153 16.62 -9.47 -21.12
C ARG A 153 16.44 -10.35 -22.36
N ASP A 154 15.32 -11.07 -22.47
CA ASP A 154 15.12 -12.04 -23.54
C ASP A 154 14.72 -11.37 -24.85
N ASP A 155 13.87 -10.34 -24.78
CA ASP A 155 13.50 -9.53 -25.94
C ASP A 155 14.73 -8.81 -26.51
N PHE A 156 15.49 -8.14 -25.64
CA PHE A 156 16.68 -7.41 -26.05
C PHE A 156 17.79 -8.33 -26.54
N ALA A 157 17.89 -9.56 -26.04
CA ALA A 157 18.84 -10.54 -26.58
C ALA A 157 18.53 -10.92 -28.03
N ARG A 158 17.25 -11.15 -28.38
CA ARG A 158 16.83 -11.42 -29.77
C ARG A 158 17.06 -10.21 -30.66
N THR A 159 16.70 -9.02 -30.20
CA THR A 159 16.93 -7.77 -30.92
C THR A 159 18.43 -7.55 -31.18
N ALA A 160 19.27 -7.73 -30.17
CA ALA A 160 20.72 -7.56 -30.29
C ALA A 160 21.32 -8.52 -31.34
N ALA A 161 20.87 -9.78 -31.39
CA ALA A 161 21.33 -10.73 -32.39
C ALA A 161 21.01 -10.27 -33.82
N MET A 162 19.80 -9.76 -34.06
CA MET A 162 19.40 -9.23 -35.37
C MET A 162 20.15 -7.93 -35.71
N TRP A 163 20.33 -7.03 -34.75
CA TRP A 163 21.06 -5.77 -34.97
C TRP A 163 22.52 -6.01 -35.30
N ASN A 164 23.17 -6.99 -34.67
CA ASN A 164 24.53 -7.40 -35.05
C ASN A 164 24.61 -7.87 -36.51
N GLY A 165 23.59 -8.56 -37.02
CA GLY A 165 23.50 -8.92 -38.43
C GLY A 165 23.30 -7.70 -39.35
N ILE A 166 22.33 -6.84 -39.03
CA ILE A 166 22.00 -5.64 -39.81
C ILE A 166 23.18 -4.67 -39.87
N LEU A 167 23.85 -4.45 -38.74
CA LEU A 167 24.90 -3.45 -38.59
C LEU A 167 26.30 -4.02 -38.77
N ALA A 168 26.47 -5.30 -39.12
CA ALA A 168 27.77 -5.97 -39.19
C ALA A 168 28.84 -5.18 -39.96
N ALA A 169 28.48 -4.66 -41.14
CA ALA A 169 29.38 -3.88 -42.01
C ALA A 169 29.70 -2.46 -41.47
N LYS A 170 28.98 -2.02 -40.44
CA LYS A 170 29.10 -0.72 -39.78
C LYS A 170 29.86 -0.78 -38.45
N LEU A 171 30.14 -1.98 -37.93
CA LEU A 171 30.93 -2.18 -36.71
C LEU A 171 32.45 -2.06 -36.98
N ARG A 172 32.85 -0.95 -37.60
CA ARG A 172 34.25 -0.66 -37.96
C ARG A 172 34.54 0.83 -37.85
N GLU A 173 35.81 1.17 -37.64
CA GLU A 173 36.26 2.55 -37.53
C GLU A 173 35.88 3.37 -38.77
N GLY A 174 35.35 4.57 -38.53
CA GLY A 174 34.91 5.50 -39.58
C GLY A 174 33.58 5.17 -40.26
N ALA A 175 32.92 4.05 -39.93
CA ALA A 175 31.57 3.77 -40.41
C ALA A 175 30.50 4.47 -39.56
N ALA A 176 29.46 4.99 -40.21
CA ALA A 176 28.33 5.64 -39.56
C ALA A 176 27.03 4.85 -39.76
N ILE A 177 26.20 4.84 -38.71
CA ILE A 177 24.79 4.47 -38.80
C ILE A 177 24.07 5.59 -39.53
N THR A 178 23.27 5.23 -40.52
CA THR A 178 22.59 6.12 -41.46
C THR A 178 21.07 6.02 -41.29
N ALA A 179 20.34 6.97 -41.90
CA ALA A 179 18.89 6.95 -41.86
C ALA A 179 18.28 5.65 -42.41
N THR A 180 18.92 5.02 -43.40
CA THR A 180 18.46 3.74 -43.98
C THR A 180 18.61 2.56 -43.02
N ASP A 181 19.48 2.65 -42.02
CA ASP A 181 19.72 1.56 -41.05
C ASP A 181 18.64 1.52 -39.95
N VAL A 182 18.04 2.67 -39.63
CA VAL A 182 17.11 2.80 -38.49
C VAL A 182 15.82 2.01 -38.68
N PRO A 183 15.11 2.08 -39.82
CA PRO A 183 13.91 1.27 -40.04
C PRO A 183 14.16 -0.23 -39.92
N LEU A 184 15.31 -0.71 -40.40
CA LEU A 184 15.71 -2.12 -40.28
C LEU A 184 15.86 -2.53 -38.81
N CYS A 185 16.47 -1.68 -38.00
CA CYS A 185 16.62 -1.90 -36.56
C CYS A 185 15.26 -1.90 -35.83
N LEU A 186 14.33 -1.01 -36.20
CA LEU A 186 12.98 -0.97 -35.65
C LEU A 186 12.14 -2.21 -36.05
N ILE A 187 12.27 -2.68 -37.29
CA ILE A 187 11.68 -3.96 -37.74
C ILE A 187 12.20 -5.11 -36.88
N ALA A 188 13.51 -5.16 -36.60
CA ALA A 188 14.10 -6.20 -35.76
C ALA A 188 13.54 -6.20 -34.32
N VAL A 189 13.22 -5.04 -33.73
CA VAL A 189 12.52 -4.97 -32.42
C VAL A 189 11.15 -5.63 -32.52
N LYS A 190 10.39 -5.35 -33.57
CA LYS A 190 9.04 -5.92 -33.75
C LYS A 190 9.08 -7.40 -34.09
N LEU A 191 10.09 -7.86 -34.83
CA LEU A 191 10.36 -9.29 -35.05
C LEU A 191 10.70 -10.01 -33.74
N ALA A 192 11.51 -9.41 -32.87
CA ALA A 192 11.85 -10.00 -31.57
C ALA A 192 10.60 -10.22 -30.69
N ARG A 193 9.69 -9.24 -30.68
CA ARG A 193 8.40 -9.32 -29.99
C ARG A 193 7.47 -10.33 -30.63
N GLN A 194 7.38 -10.33 -31.96
CA GLN A 194 6.55 -11.26 -32.73
C GLN A 194 6.98 -12.72 -32.54
N ALA A 195 8.29 -12.98 -32.45
CA ALA A 195 8.85 -14.30 -32.21
C ALA A 195 8.54 -14.83 -30.79
N HIS A 196 8.33 -13.93 -29.82
CA HIS A 196 7.88 -14.32 -28.49
C HIS A 196 6.35 -14.52 -28.44
N ARG A 197 5.59 -13.56 -28.97
CA ARG A 197 4.13 -13.59 -28.98
C ARG A 197 3.57 -12.84 -30.18
N HIS A 198 2.72 -13.53 -30.94
CA HIS A 198 2.02 -12.93 -32.07
C HIS A 198 1.05 -11.82 -31.63
N LYS A 199 1.17 -10.62 -32.24
CA LYS A 199 0.17 -9.54 -32.17
C LYS A 199 0.03 -8.89 -33.55
N ARG A 200 -1.21 -8.53 -33.93
CA ARG A 200 -1.47 -7.79 -35.17
C ARG A 200 -0.67 -6.48 -35.23
N ASP A 201 -0.58 -5.79 -34.09
CA ASP A 201 0.22 -4.57 -33.92
C ASP A 201 1.67 -4.74 -34.37
N ASN A 202 2.33 -5.82 -33.96
CA ASN A 202 3.70 -6.12 -34.39
C ASN A 202 3.82 -6.18 -35.92
N LEU A 203 2.87 -6.83 -36.60
CA LEU A 203 2.87 -6.94 -38.07
C LEU A 203 2.57 -5.61 -38.76
N VAL A 204 1.66 -4.81 -38.17
CA VAL A 204 1.35 -3.45 -38.65
C VAL A 204 2.58 -2.56 -38.56
N ASP A 205 3.29 -2.59 -37.42
CA ASP A 205 4.53 -1.84 -37.24
C ASP A 205 5.63 -2.29 -38.20
N ILE A 206 5.78 -3.61 -38.44
CA ILE A 206 6.75 -4.12 -39.42
C ILE A 206 6.45 -3.57 -40.81
N ALA A 207 5.20 -3.63 -41.25
CA ALA A 207 4.80 -3.09 -42.55
C ALA A 207 5.01 -1.56 -42.61
N GLY A 208 4.66 -0.85 -41.54
CA GLY A 208 4.87 0.60 -41.43
C GLY A 208 6.34 0.98 -41.49
N TYR A 209 7.22 0.27 -40.77
CA TYR A 209 8.65 0.53 -40.80
C TYR A 209 9.29 0.16 -42.14
N ALA A 210 8.84 -0.94 -42.79
CA ALA A 210 9.27 -1.28 -44.14
C ALA A 210 8.92 -0.17 -45.14
N ARG A 211 7.72 0.41 -45.03
CA ARG A 211 7.32 1.59 -45.80
C ARG A 211 8.23 2.79 -45.54
N THR A 212 8.54 3.08 -44.27
CA THR A 212 9.49 4.17 -43.97
C THR A 212 10.89 3.90 -44.51
N ALA A 213 11.31 2.65 -44.64
CA ALA A 213 12.57 2.29 -45.28
C ALA A 213 12.57 2.68 -46.77
N ALA A 214 11.48 2.39 -47.48
CA ALA A 214 11.31 2.80 -48.88
C ALA A 214 11.32 4.33 -49.03
N MET A 215 10.63 5.05 -48.15
CA MET A 215 10.64 6.53 -48.16
C MET A 215 12.04 7.10 -47.96
N VAL A 216 12.83 6.54 -47.02
CA VAL A 216 14.22 6.99 -46.80
C VAL A 216 15.12 6.64 -47.98
N ALA A 217 14.85 5.54 -48.69
CA ALA A 217 15.57 5.17 -49.91
C ALA A 217 15.16 6.00 -51.14
N GLY A 218 14.09 6.81 -51.04
CA GLY A 218 13.54 7.57 -52.17
C GLY A 218 12.72 6.71 -53.14
N GLU A 219 12.21 5.57 -52.67
CA GLU A 219 11.40 4.62 -53.45
C GLU A 219 9.87 4.84 -53.27
N GLU A 220 9.47 5.73 -52.36
CA GLU A 220 8.08 6.16 -52.12
C GLU A 220 8.05 7.61 -51.60
#